data_AF-A0A8H6DY92-F1
#
_entry.id   AF-A0A8H6DY92-F1
#
_cell.length_a   1.000
_cell.length_b   1.000
_cell.length_c   1.000
_cell.angle_alpha   90.00
_cell.angle_beta   90.00
_cell.angle_gamma   90.00
#
_symmetry.space_group_name_H-M   'P 1'
#
loop_
_entity.id
_entity.type
_entity.pdbx_description
1 polymer ?
#
loop_
_entity_poly.entity_id
_entity_poly.type
_entity_poly.pdbx_seq_one_letter_code
_entity_poly.pdbx_strand_id
1 'polypeptide(L)'
;MVVSTLGVDKWAAKYTRLILAFLVSGAIHAAGSWNATRDCLGDMEMFVPQAAAIIVEDCVVSLGKRLGVKKSGWTLALGYFWTFSWFSFCLRAWGGQLLWAGMFASDGYSSVVSRVIR
;
A
#
# COMPACT_ATOMS: atom_id res chain seq x y z
N MET A 1 -33.81 -1.44 -8.76
CA MET A 1 -33.77 -2.82 -9.30
C MET A 1 -32.69 -3.05 -10.35
N VAL A 2 -32.22 -2.04 -11.11
CA VAL A 2 -31.16 -2.21 -12.14
C VAL A 2 -29.74 -2.35 -11.55
N VAL A 3 -29.45 -1.62 -10.45
CA VAL A 3 -28.13 -1.63 -9.78
C VAL A 3 -27.77 -3.02 -9.22
N SER A 4 -28.75 -3.74 -8.69
CA SER A 4 -28.59 -5.11 -8.15
C SER A 4 -28.39 -6.16 -9.24
N THR A 5 -28.97 -5.96 -10.43
CA THR A 5 -28.84 -6.90 -11.55
C THR A 5 -27.46 -6.82 -12.21
N LEU A 6 -26.81 -5.65 -12.14
CA LEU A 6 -25.43 -5.43 -12.60
C LEU A 6 -24.38 -5.77 -11.53
N GLY A 7 -24.79 -6.11 -10.30
CA GLY A 7 -23.91 -6.46 -9.19
C GLY A 7 -23.03 -5.32 -8.66
N VAL A 8 -23.37 -4.07 -9.00
CA VAL A 8 -22.58 -2.86 -8.65
C VAL A 8 -22.44 -2.71 -7.14
N ASP A 9 -23.45 -3.13 -6.38
CA ASP A 9 -23.45 -3.20 -4.92
C ASP A 9 -22.32 -4.09 -4.37
N LYS A 10 -22.04 -5.22 -5.02
CA LYS A 10 -20.97 -6.14 -4.63
C LYS A 10 -19.59 -5.56 -4.92
N TRP A 11 -19.44 -4.90 -6.07
CA TRP A 11 -18.19 -4.22 -6.45
C TRP A 11 -17.89 -3.03 -5.54
N ALA A 12 -18.89 -2.20 -5.25
CA ALA A 12 -18.76 -1.09 -4.30
C ALA A 12 -18.40 -1.59 -2.91
N ALA A 13 -19.06 -2.64 -2.40
CA ALA A 13 -18.74 -3.22 -1.09
C ALA A 13 -17.33 -3.82 -1.04
N LYS A 14 -16.90 -4.53 -2.09
CA LYS A 14 -15.54 -5.08 -2.20
C LYS A 14 -14.49 -3.97 -2.12
N TYR A 15 -14.63 -2.94 -2.94
CA TYR A 15 -13.61 -1.88 -3.01
C TYR A 15 -13.66 -0.93 -1.81
N THR A 16 -14.83 -0.72 -1.21
CA THR A 16 -14.91 0.00 0.07
C THR A 16 -14.11 -0.72 1.14
N ARG A 17 -14.29 -2.05 1.30
CA ARG A 17 -13.52 -2.85 2.26
C ARG A 17 -12.03 -2.85 1.95
N LEU A 18 -11.66 -2.95 0.67
CA LEU A 18 -10.26 -2.90 0.23
C LEU A 18 -9.59 -1.57 0.61
N ILE A 19 -10.23 -0.45 0.26
CA ILE A 19 -9.73 0.89 0.56
C ILE A 19 -9.63 1.10 2.07
N LEU A 20 -10.68 0.73 2.82
CA LEU A 20 -10.68 0.83 4.28
C LEU A 20 -9.58 -0.03 4.92
N ALA A 21 -9.37 -1.26 4.43
CA ALA A 21 -8.32 -2.13 4.95
C ALA A 21 -6.94 -1.48 4.80
N PHE A 22 -6.61 -0.97 3.62
CA PHE A 22 -5.32 -0.31 3.39
C PHE A 22 -5.19 1.04 4.11
N LEU A 23 -6.27 1.82 4.22
CA LEU A 23 -6.25 3.06 5.01
C LEU A 23 -6.01 2.78 6.50
N VAL A 24 -6.72 1.81 7.08
CA VAL A 24 -6.55 1.44 8.49
C VAL A 24 -5.16 0.84 8.72
N SER A 25 -4.68 -0.03 7.83
CA SER A 25 -3.30 -0.54 7.91
C SER A 25 -2.28 0.57 7.84
N GLY A 26 -2.42 1.51 6.90
CA GLY A 26 -1.54 2.69 6.79
C GLY A 26 -1.58 3.55 8.05
N ALA A 27 -2.75 3.79 8.62
CA ALA A 27 -2.90 4.57 9.85
C ALA A 27 -2.20 3.93 11.06
N ILE A 28 -2.32 2.61 11.22
CA ILE A 28 -1.66 1.88 12.30
C ILE A 28 -0.13 1.97 12.16
N HIS A 29 0.40 1.79 10.95
CA HIS A 29 1.85 1.88 10.72
C HIS A 29 2.36 3.31 10.86
N ALA A 30 1.64 4.30 10.31
CA ALA A 30 1.97 5.71 10.45
C ALA A 30 2.00 6.14 11.93
N ALA A 31 1.07 5.66 12.75
CA ALA A 31 1.09 5.90 14.19
C ALA A 31 2.36 5.32 14.84
N GLY A 32 2.80 4.13 14.43
CA GLY A 32 4.06 3.52 14.87
C GLY A 32 5.29 4.36 14.46
N SER A 33 5.40 4.71 13.18
CA SER A 33 6.52 5.51 12.67
C SER A 33 6.54 6.92 13.27
N TRP A 34 5.38 7.52 13.52
CA TRP A 34 5.27 8.81 14.19
C TRP A 34 5.74 8.75 15.65
N ASN A 35 5.48 7.65 16.36
CA ASN A 35 6.03 7.48 17.72
C ASN A 35 7.56 7.37 17.71
N ALA A 36 8.15 6.77 16.67
CA ALA A 36 9.60 6.59 16.55
C ALA A 36 10.33 7.85 16.04
N THR A 37 9.74 8.56 15.07
CA THR A 37 10.42 9.62 14.30
C THR A 37 9.82 11.01 14.50
N ARG A 38 8.56 11.10 14.92
CA ARG A 38 7.75 12.33 15.06
C ARG A 38 7.60 13.18 13.80
N ASP A 39 7.97 12.65 12.62
CA ASP A 39 7.97 13.42 11.38
C ASP A 39 7.80 12.55 10.11
N CYS A 40 7.31 11.31 10.23
CA CYS A 40 7.15 10.41 9.09
C CYS A 40 5.69 9.99 8.88
N LEU A 41 5.19 10.21 7.66
CA LEU A 41 3.90 9.71 7.17
C LEU A 41 4.05 8.76 5.98
N GLY A 42 5.27 8.29 5.70
CA GLY A 42 5.59 7.44 4.55
C GLY A 42 4.78 6.14 4.51
N ASP A 43 4.29 5.66 5.66
CA ASP A 43 3.43 4.49 5.72
C ASP A 43 2.11 4.69 4.94
N MET A 44 1.54 5.89 4.95
CA MET A 44 0.35 6.17 4.14
C MET A 44 0.65 6.06 2.63
N GLU A 45 1.83 6.52 2.22
CA GLU A 45 2.32 6.40 0.84
C GLU A 45 2.65 4.94 0.47
N MET A 46 2.90 4.07 1.44
CA MET A 46 3.09 2.64 1.20
C MET A 46 1.76 1.92 1.02
N PHE A 47 0.82 2.12 1.95
CA PHE A 47 -0.39 1.30 2.05
C PHE A 47 -1.52 1.78 1.14
N VAL A 48 -1.79 3.08 1.05
CA VAL A 48 -2.93 3.59 0.27
C VAL A 48 -2.84 3.26 -1.23
N PRO A 49 -1.67 3.39 -1.89
CA PRO A 49 -1.54 3.05 -3.31
C PRO A 49 -1.78 1.58 -3.64
N GLN A 50 -1.66 0.66 -2.67
CA GLN A 50 -1.94 -0.77 -2.91
C GLN A 50 -3.41 -1.00 -3.29
N ALA A 51 -4.34 -0.28 -2.65
CA ALA A 51 -5.76 -0.37 -2.99
C ALA A 51 -6.01 0.05 -4.45
N ALA A 52 -5.36 1.13 -4.90
CA ALA A 52 -5.46 1.61 -6.27
C ALA A 52 -4.89 0.59 -7.27
N ALA A 53 -3.70 0.02 -6.98
CA ALA A 53 -3.08 -0.97 -7.84
C ALA A 53 -3.91 -2.25 -7.98
N ILE A 54 -4.50 -2.73 -6.89
CA ILE A 54 -5.37 -3.92 -6.91
C ILE A 54 -6.66 -3.65 -7.72
N ILE A 55 -7.24 -2.45 -7.60
CA ILE A 55 -8.41 -2.07 -8.43
C ILE A 55 -8.03 -2.09 -9.92
N VAL A 56 -6.88 -1.52 -10.27
CA VAL A 56 -6.37 -1.51 -11.65
C VAL A 56 -6.11 -2.93 -12.14
N GLU A 57 -5.46 -3.78 -11.34
CA GLU A 57 -5.20 -5.18 -11.65
C GLU A 57 -6.51 -5.95 -11.90
N ASP A 58 -7.51 -5.79 -11.03
CA ASP A 58 -8.83 -6.40 -11.20
C ASP A 58 -9.49 -5.98 -12.53
N CYS A 59 -9.38 -4.70 -12.90
CA CYS A 59 -9.89 -4.20 -14.19
C CYS A 59 -9.16 -4.83 -15.37
N VAL A 60 -7.83 -4.88 -15.33
CA VAL A 60 -6.99 -5.51 -16.38
C VAL A 60 -7.30 -7.00 -16.51
N VAL A 61 -7.41 -7.72 -15.39
CA VAL A 61 -7.76 -9.15 -15.36
C VAL A 61 -9.17 -9.38 -15.90
N SER A 62 -10.13 -8.51 -15.53
CA SER A 62 -11.50 -8.59 -16.03
C SER A 62 -11.57 -8.35 -17.54
N LEU A 63 -10.81 -7.39 -18.06
CA LEU A 63 -10.70 -7.14 -19.49
C LEU A 63 -10.03 -8.30 -20.22
N GLY A 64 -8.91 -8.82 -19.70
CA GLY A 64 -8.22 -9.97 -20.27
C GLY A 64 -9.12 -11.20 -20.39
N LYS A 65 -9.91 -11.48 -19.36
CA LYS A 65 -10.92 -12.56 -19.40
C LYS A 65 -11.98 -12.35 -20.49
N ARG A 66 -12.45 -11.11 -20.67
CA ARG A 66 -13.41 -10.76 -21.74
C ARG A 66 -12.80 -10.90 -23.14
N LEU A 67 -11.50 -10.66 -23.27
CA LEU A 67 -10.74 -10.83 -24.51
C LEU A 67 -10.29 -12.29 -24.75
N GLY A 68 -10.68 -13.24 -23.89
CA GLY A 68 -10.34 -14.65 -24.04
C GLY A 68 -8.90 -15.01 -23.64
N VAL A 69 -8.19 -14.13 -22.94
CA VAL A 69 -6.86 -14.43 -22.40
C VAL A 69 -6.98 -15.57 -21.38
N LYS A 70 -6.34 -16.70 -21.69
CA LYS A 70 -6.32 -17.87 -20.83
C LYS A 70 -5.20 -17.77 -19.80
N LYS A 71 -5.43 -18.36 -18.63
CA LYS A 71 -4.38 -18.56 -17.63
C LYS A 71 -3.29 -19.46 -18.23
N SER A 72 -2.08 -18.93 -18.29
CA SER A 72 -0.86 -19.59 -18.75
C SER A 72 0.32 -19.24 -17.82
N GLY A 73 1.43 -19.96 -17.94
CA GLY A 73 2.66 -19.64 -17.22
C GLY A 73 3.12 -18.19 -17.45
N TRP A 74 2.97 -17.69 -18.68
CA TRP A 74 3.29 -16.31 -19.03
C TRP A 74 2.39 -15.29 -18.34
N THR A 75 1.07 -15.52 -18.29
CA THR A 75 0.16 -14.59 -17.57
C THR A 75 0.41 -14.56 -16.07
N LEU A 76 0.85 -15.69 -15.49
CA LEU A 76 1.25 -15.76 -14.08
C LEU A 76 2.55 -15.01 -13.84
N ALA A 77 3.57 -15.22 -14.69
CA ALA A 77 4.84 -14.52 -14.61
C ALA A 77 4.65 -13.00 -14.73
N LEU A 78 3.79 -12.55 -15.65
CA LEU A 78 3.45 -11.14 -15.80
C LEU A 78 2.78 -10.57 -14.55
N GLY A 79 1.83 -11.30 -13.95
CA GLY A 79 1.19 -10.91 -12.70
C GLY A 79 2.18 -10.77 -11.55
N TYR A 80 3.05 -11.77 -11.34
CA TYR A 80 4.09 -11.69 -10.32
C TYR A 80 5.07 -10.54 -10.55
N PHE A 81 5.49 -10.35 -11.80
CA PHE A 81 6.37 -9.24 -12.16
C PHE A 81 5.72 -7.88 -11.88
N TRP A 82 4.43 -7.73 -12.22
CA TRP A 82 3.64 -6.54 -11.91
C TRP A 82 3.58 -6.28 -10.40
N THR A 83 3.14 -7.26 -9.61
CA THR A 83 3.04 -7.11 -8.15
C THR A 83 4.39 -6.78 -7.53
N PHE A 84 5.45 -7.49 -7.92
CA PHE A 84 6.79 -7.27 -7.40
C PHE A 84 7.32 -5.87 -7.74
N SER A 85 7.13 -5.44 -8.99
CA SER A 85 7.59 -4.11 -9.45
C SER A 85 6.86 -2.99 -8.73
N TRP A 86 5.53 -3.11 -8.60
CA TRP A 86 4.71 -2.13 -7.89
C TRP A 86 5.08 -2.05 -6.41
N PHE A 87 5.16 -3.20 -5.75
CA PHE A 87 5.53 -3.26 -4.33
C PHE A 87 6.93 -2.69 -4.10
N SER A 88 7.91 -3.02 -4.95
CA SER A 88 9.28 -2.49 -4.87
C SER A 88 9.32 -0.97 -5.06
N PHE A 89 8.50 -0.42 -5.97
CA PHE A 89 8.40 1.01 -6.18
C PHE A 89 7.88 1.73 -4.92
N CYS A 90 6.80 1.23 -4.31
CA CYS A 90 6.26 1.79 -3.07
C CYS A 90 7.24 1.64 -1.90
N LEU A 91 7.89 0.47 -1.78
CA LEU A 91 8.84 0.17 -0.71
C LEU A 91 10.05 1.12 -0.75
N ARG A 92 10.54 1.46 -1.95
CA ARG A 92 11.62 2.43 -2.12
C ARG A 92 11.22 3.82 -1.63
N ALA A 93 10.02 4.29 -1.96
CA ALA A 93 9.53 5.60 -1.51
C ALA A 93 9.38 5.66 0.01
N TRP A 94 8.74 4.65 0.59
CA TRP A 94 8.57 4.48 2.03
C TRP A 94 9.90 4.40 2.78
N GLY A 95 10.82 3.54 2.33
CA GLY A 95 12.14 3.38 2.93
C GLY A 95 12.96 4.66 2.89
N GLY A 96 12.88 5.42 1.79
CA GLY A 96 13.47 6.75 1.67
C GLY A 96 12.96 7.69 2.78
N GLN A 97 11.64 7.80 2.96
CA GLN A 97 11.07 8.67 3.99
C GLN A 97 11.47 8.28 5.40
N LEU A 98 11.49 6.98 5.72
CA LEU A 98 11.92 6.52 7.05
C LEU A 98 13.40 6.79 7.32
N LEU A 99 14.25 6.67 6.30
CA LEU A 99 15.66 7.04 6.38
C LEU A 99 15.82 8.54 6.61
N TRP A 100 15.07 9.37 5.87
CA TRP A 100 15.08 10.83 6.05
C TRP A 100 14.57 11.27 7.43
N ALA A 101 13.54 10.58 7.95
CA ALA A 101 13.04 10.77 9.29
C ALA A 101 13.96 10.17 10.38
N GLY A 102 15.09 9.58 9.96
CA GLY A 102 16.18 9.13 10.80
C GLY A 102 15.94 7.82 11.55
N MET A 103 14.93 7.04 11.15
CA MET A 103 14.61 5.76 11.81
C MET A 103 15.75 4.73 11.75
N PHE A 104 16.67 4.86 10.79
CA PHE A 104 17.87 4.03 10.65
C PHE A 104 19.17 4.84 10.71
N ALA A 105 19.11 6.09 11.17
CA ALA A 105 20.29 6.92 11.31
C ALA A 105 21.05 6.49 12.59
N SER A 106 22.31 6.11 12.43
CA SER A 106 23.17 5.55 13.50
C SER A 106 23.74 6.61 14.45
N ASP A 107 23.50 7.90 14.16
CA ASP A 107 23.81 9.02 15.02
C ASP A 107 22.81 9.05 16.18
N GLY A 108 23.14 8.22 17.19
CA GLY A 108 22.34 7.97 18.38
C GLY A 108 21.57 9.19 18.87
N TYR A 109 20.24 9.12 18.70
CA TYR A 109 19.34 10.08 19.31
C TYR A 109 19.60 10.08 20.81
N SER A 110 20.13 11.22 21.28
CA SER A 110 19.99 11.63 22.66
C SER A 110 18.49 11.58 22.96
N SER A 111 18.06 10.54 23.70
CA SER A 111 16.68 10.37 24.12
C SER A 111 16.18 11.67 24.76
N VAL A 112 14.88 11.94 24.72
CA VAL A 112 14.29 13.14 25.37
C VAL A 112 14.77 13.26 26.83
N VAL A 113 14.97 12.12 27.50
CA VAL A 113 15.56 12.00 28.83
C VAL A 113 16.97 12.60 28.91
N SER A 114 17.84 12.34 27.93
CA SER A 114 19.20 12.90 27.90
C SER A 114 19.27 14.42 27.63
N ARG A 115 18.20 15.04 27.10
CA ARG A 115 18.11 16.50 26.95
C ARG A 115 17.62 17.21 28.23
N VAL A 116 16.93 16.50 29.12
CA VAL A 116 16.36 17.04 30.36
C VAL A 116 17.37 16.97 31.52
N ILE A 117 18.35 16.07 31.46
CA ILE A 117 19.33 15.83 32.53
C ILE A 117 20.66 16.58 32.26
N ARG A 118 20.66 17.60 31.40
CA ARG A 118 21.85 18.43 31.11
C ARG A 118 21.71 19.84 31.67
#